data_AF-A0A3N5NEZ6-F1
#
_entry.id   AF-A0A3N5NEZ6-F1
#
_cell.length_a   1.000
_cell.length_b   1.000
_cell.length_c   1.000
_cell.angle_alpha   90.00
_cell.angle_beta   90.00
_cell.angle_gamma   90.00
#
_symmetry.space_group_name_H-M   'P 1'
#
loop_
_entity.id
_entity.type
_entity.pdbx_description
1 polymer ?
#
loop_
_entity_poly.entity_id
_entity_poly.type
_entity_poly.pdbx_seq_one_letter_code
_entity_poly.pdbx_strand_id
1 'polypeptide(L)'
;PMTGFAHALFIYATVMSAPAPERRVLDAGLKALAVDSGMPVPWQLPGALYVRPSDEHGNLDVSACSAPPARGDKVLLVPGHCDPTVNLHDWYVGVRGLSGPHPRVEQLWPVAARGALF
;
A
#
# COMPACT_ATOMS: atom_id res chain seq x y z
N PRO A 1 17.34 0.27 25.08
CA PRO A 1 17.53 0.05 23.62
C PRO A 1 16.20 -0.32 22.96
N MET A 2 15.77 0.39 21.91
CA MET A 2 14.58 -0.03 21.15
C MET A 2 14.96 -1.20 20.24
N THR A 3 14.22 -2.30 20.32
CA THR A 3 14.52 -3.58 19.64
C THR A 3 13.82 -3.73 18.28
N GLY A 4 13.12 -2.70 17.81
CA GLY A 4 12.47 -2.66 16.50
C GLY A 4 11.53 -1.47 16.35
N PHE A 5 11.08 -1.22 15.12
CA PHE A 5 10.06 -0.22 14.79
C PHE A 5 8.85 -0.89 14.17
N ALA A 6 7.65 -0.35 14.42
CA ALA A 6 6.43 -0.79 13.76
C ALA A 6 6.25 -0.07 12.41
N HIS A 7 5.54 -0.71 11.46
CA HIS A 7 5.13 -0.05 10.23
C HIS A 7 4.12 1.07 10.52
N ALA A 8 4.41 2.27 10.04
CA ALA A 8 3.56 3.44 10.16
C ALA A 8 3.21 4.09 8.81
N LEU A 9 3.79 3.59 7.71
CA LEU A 9 3.56 4.07 6.35
C LEU A 9 2.94 2.95 5.52
N PHE A 10 1.84 3.27 4.86
CA PHE A 10 1.13 2.35 3.98
C PHE A 10 0.64 3.09 2.73
N ILE A 11 0.59 2.39 1.60
CA ILE A 11 -0.25 2.78 0.47
C ILE A 11 -1.63 2.16 0.70
N TYR A 12 -2.68 2.98 0.63
CA TYR A 12 -4.06 2.53 0.80
C TYR A 12 -4.70 2.31 -0.57
N ALA A 13 -4.72 1.07 -1.01
CA ALA A 13 -5.16 0.69 -2.35
C ALA A 13 -6.55 0.03 -2.31
N THR A 14 -7.28 0.11 -3.42
CA THR A 14 -8.56 -0.54 -3.64
C THR A 14 -8.41 -1.69 -4.62
N VAL A 15 -9.05 -2.84 -4.33
CA VAL A 15 -9.27 -3.87 -5.34
C VAL A 15 -10.28 -3.35 -6.37
N MET A 16 -9.81 -2.97 -7.55
CA MET A 16 -10.66 -2.44 -8.61
C MET A 16 -11.20 -3.54 -9.55
N SER A 17 -10.53 -4.69 -9.60
CA SER A 17 -10.91 -5.84 -10.43
C SER A 17 -10.51 -7.18 -9.81
N ALA A 18 -11.29 -8.23 -10.11
CA ALA A 18 -11.06 -9.62 -9.71
C ALA A 18 -11.30 -10.55 -10.91
N PRO A 19 -10.41 -10.53 -11.93
CA PRO A 19 -10.65 -11.19 -13.20
C PRO A 19 -10.51 -12.72 -13.15
N ALA A 20 -9.90 -13.27 -12.11
CA ALA A 20 -9.70 -14.70 -11.91
C ALA A 20 -9.70 -15.03 -10.39
N PRO A 21 -10.00 -16.28 -9.98
CA PRO A 21 -10.05 -16.66 -8.57
C PRO A 21 -8.79 -16.29 -7.79
N GLU A 22 -7.62 -16.53 -8.39
CA GLU A 22 -6.29 -16.34 -7.84
C GLU A 22 -5.72 -14.92 -8.00
N ARG A 23 -6.44 -14.01 -8.66
CA ARG A 23 -5.92 -12.68 -8.99
C ARG A 23 -6.85 -11.57 -8.55
N ARG A 24 -6.28 -10.56 -7.88
CA ARG A 24 -6.90 -9.24 -7.70
C ARG A 24 -6.04 -8.17 -8.36
N VAL A 25 -6.67 -7.09 -8.79
CA VAL A 25 -5.98 -5.93 -9.35
C VAL A 25 -6.26 -4.73 -8.46
N LEU A 26 -5.20 -4.10 -7.99
CA LEU A 26 -5.22 -2.90 -7.16
C LEU A 26 -5.05 -1.65 -8.02
N ASP A 27 -5.62 -0.53 -7.59
CA ASP A 27 -5.47 0.81 -8.17
C ASP A 27 -4.15 1.52 -7.80
N ALA A 28 -3.17 0.78 -7.27
CA ALA A 28 -1.86 1.28 -6.89
C ALA A 28 -0.77 0.58 -7.70
N GLY A 29 -0.25 1.25 -8.73
CA GLY A 29 0.89 0.84 -9.56
C GLY A 29 2.16 1.65 -9.29
N LEU A 30 3.09 1.69 -10.25
CA LEU A 30 4.39 2.37 -10.16
C LEU A 30 4.30 3.89 -9.95
N LYS A 31 3.17 4.52 -10.25
CA LYS A 31 2.94 5.94 -9.95
C LYS A 31 2.52 6.19 -8.50
N ALA A 32 2.16 5.14 -7.76
CA ALA A 32 1.78 5.21 -6.36
C ALA A 32 2.87 4.70 -5.40
N LEU A 33 3.84 3.93 -5.90
CA LEU A 33 4.90 3.33 -5.09
C LEU A 33 6.17 3.06 -5.91
N ALA A 34 7.31 3.04 -5.22
CA ALA A 34 8.58 2.67 -5.82
C ALA A 34 8.90 1.17 -5.59
N VAL A 35 9.68 0.58 -6.51
CA VAL A 35 10.08 -0.84 -6.47
C VAL A 35 11.59 -1.04 -6.57
N ASP A 36 12.37 0.02 -6.43
CA ASP A 36 13.84 0.00 -6.48
C ASP A 36 14.45 -0.89 -5.38
N SER A 37 13.74 -1.08 -4.27
CA SER A 37 14.11 -1.99 -3.17
C SER A 37 13.14 -3.17 -3.01
N GLY A 38 12.51 -3.60 -4.10
CA GLY A 38 11.58 -4.74 -4.12
C GLY A 38 10.11 -4.35 -4.08
N MET A 39 9.24 -5.36 -4.15
CA MET A 39 7.78 -5.17 -4.21
C MET A 39 7.20 -4.79 -2.85
N PRO A 40 6.09 -4.03 -2.81
CA PRO A 40 5.39 -3.76 -1.57
C PRO A 40 4.78 -5.05 -0.99
N VAL A 41 4.60 -5.09 0.33
CA VAL A 41 4.06 -6.26 1.03
C VAL A 41 2.61 -5.99 1.45
N PRO A 42 1.63 -6.84 1.07
CA PRO A 42 0.26 -6.76 1.58
C PRO A 42 0.23 -6.93 3.11
N TRP A 43 -0.25 -5.90 3.80
CA TRP A 43 -0.29 -5.87 5.26
C TRP A 43 -1.45 -6.73 5.79
N GLN A 44 -1.16 -7.61 6.75
CA GLN A 44 -2.14 -8.50 7.40
C GLN A 44 -2.98 -9.35 6.42
N LEU A 45 -2.42 -9.64 5.24
CA LEU A 45 -3.07 -10.48 4.23
C LEU A 45 -2.17 -11.68 3.91
N PRO A 46 -2.08 -12.68 4.81
CA PRO A 46 -1.16 -13.80 4.66
C PRO A 46 -1.45 -14.59 3.37
N GLY A 47 -0.38 -15.00 2.69
CA GLY A 47 -0.44 -15.71 1.42
C GLY A 47 -0.62 -14.80 0.19
N ALA A 48 -0.95 -13.51 0.36
CA ALA A 48 -1.04 -12.59 -0.76
C ALA A 48 0.34 -12.08 -1.17
N LEU A 49 0.59 -11.98 -2.47
CA LEU A 49 1.82 -11.44 -3.03
C LEU A 49 1.50 -10.34 -4.04
N TYR A 50 2.09 -9.17 -3.85
CA TYR A 50 2.03 -8.10 -4.85
C TYR A 50 3.07 -8.36 -5.94
N VAL A 51 2.64 -8.41 -7.20
CA VAL A 51 3.47 -8.81 -8.34
C VAL A 51 3.19 -7.95 -9.56
N ARG A 52 4.20 -7.82 -10.43
CA ARG A 52 4.07 -7.27 -11.80
C ARG A 52 3.22 -5.98 -11.87
N PRO A 53 3.62 -4.89 -11.19
CA PRO A 53 2.95 -3.62 -11.34
C PRO A 53 3.10 -3.07 -12.76
N SER A 54 2.08 -2.33 -13.17
CA SER A 54 2.13 -1.37 -14.28
C SER A 54 2.09 0.05 -13.69
N ASP A 55 2.01 1.07 -14.53
CA ASP A 55 1.91 2.47 -14.10
C ASP A 55 0.84 2.70 -13.03
N GLU A 56 -0.39 2.24 -13.28
CA GLU A 56 -1.57 2.55 -12.44
C GLU A 56 -2.12 1.33 -11.70
N HIS A 57 -1.67 0.12 -12.05
CA HIS A 57 -2.25 -1.11 -11.49
C HIS A 57 -1.21 -2.02 -10.89
N GLY A 58 -1.52 -2.57 -9.72
CA GLY A 58 -0.79 -3.65 -9.07
C GLY A 58 -1.54 -4.98 -9.18
N ASN A 59 -0.85 -6.08 -9.46
CA ASN A 59 -1.48 -7.40 -9.36
C ASN A 59 -1.23 -8.01 -7.99
N LEU A 60 -2.28 -8.54 -7.38
CA LEU A 60 -2.20 -9.31 -6.15
C LEU A 60 -2.49 -10.77 -6.49
N ASP A 61 -1.47 -11.61 -6.36
CA ASP A 61 -1.64 -13.06 -6.33
C ASP A 61 -2.23 -13.43 -4.98
N VAL A 62 -3.39 -14.07 -5.01
CA VAL A 62 -4.13 -14.51 -3.83
C VAL A 62 -4.40 -16.02 -3.85
N SER A 63 -3.65 -16.77 -4.66
CA SER A 63 -3.77 -18.23 -4.77
C SER A 63 -3.58 -18.96 -3.43
N ALA A 64 -2.75 -18.41 -2.54
CA ALA A 64 -2.47 -18.94 -1.21
C ALA A 64 -3.25 -18.24 -0.09
N CYS A 65 -4.20 -17.36 -0.42
CA CYS A 65 -5.05 -16.70 0.57
C CYS A 65 -6.25 -17.57 0.95
N SER A 66 -6.48 -17.76 2.25
CA SER A 66 -7.72 -18.37 2.75
C SER A 66 -8.93 -17.45 2.57
N ALA A 67 -8.73 -16.14 2.64
CA ALA A 67 -9.77 -15.12 2.48
C ALA A 67 -9.25 -13.99 1.57
N PRO A 68 -9.33 -14.15 0.24
CA PRO A 68 -8.89 -13.12 -0.70
C PRO A 68 -9.85 -11.91 -0.67
N PRO A 69 -9.34 -10.66 -0.77
CA PRO A 69 -10.18 -9.47 -0.76
C PRO A 69 -11.09 -9.44 -2.01
N ALA A 70 -12.30 -8.94 -1.85
CA ALA A 70 -13.26 -8.77 -2.93
C ALA A 70 -13.04 -7.43 -3.68
N ARG A 71 -13.70 -7.26 -4.83
CA ARG A 71 -13.72 -5.98 -5.53
C ARG A 71 -14.37 -4.91 -4.65
N GLY A 72 -13.71 -3.76 -4.51
CA GLY A 72 -14.10 -2.65 -3.65
C GLY A 72 -13.37 -2.65 -2.30
N ASP A 73 -12.87 -3.81 -1.86
CA ASP A 73 -12.14 -3.92 -0.60
C ASP A 73 -10.81 -3.16 -0.65
N LYS A 74 -10.33 -2.83 0.54
CA LYS A 74 -9.15 -2.01 0.75
C LYS A 74 -7.99 -2.89 1.20
N VAL A 75 -6.83 -2.65 0.61
CA VAL A 75 -5.59 -3.34 0.95
C VAL A 75 -4.56 -2.30 1.34
N LEU A 76 -3.99 -2.46 2.53
CA LEU A 76 -2.83 -1.69 2.96
C LEU A 76 -1.56 -2.38 2.42
N LEU A 77 -0.71 -1.61 1.75
CA LEU A 77 0.56 -2.08 1.24
C LEU A 77 1.70 -1.41 2.02
N VAL A 78 2.60 -2.20 2.59
CA VAL A 78 3.87 -1.69 3.12
C VAL A 78 4.80 -1.43 1.93
N PRO A 79 5.30 -0.19 1.70
CA PRO A 79 6.20 0.07 0.60
C PRO A 79 7.54 -0.67 0.76
N GLY A 80 8.13 -1.08 -0.37
CA GLY A 80 9.49 -1.65 -0.37
C GLY A 80 10.56 -0.61 0.05
N HIS A 81 10.36 0.65 -0.33
CA HIS A 81 11.21 1.78 0.06
C HIS A 81 10.34 3.01 0.33
N CYS A 82 10.45 3.59 1.54
CA CYS A 82 9.61 4.69 1.98
C CYS A 82 9.90 6.00 1.25
N ASP A 83 11.16 6.42 1.16
CA ASP A 83 11.57 7.74 0.65
C ASP A 83 11.13 8.01 -0.81
N PRO A 84 11.44 7.14 -1.79
CA PRO A 84 11.00 7.36 -3.16
C PRO A 84 9.49 7.22 -3.30
N THR A 85 8.84 6.38 -2.50
CA THR A 85 7.38 6.26 -2.49
C THR A 85 6.73 7.56 -2.02
N VAL A 86 7.17 8.10 -0.88
CA VAL A 86 6.68 9.38 -0.34
C VAL A 86 6.82 10.51 -1.36
N ASN A 87 7.92 10.54 -2.11
CA ASN A 87 8.18 11.57 -3.10
C ASN A 87 7.20 11.55 -4.30
N LEU A 88 6.36 10.51 -4.44
CA LEU A 88 5.29 10.42 -5.42
C LEU A 88 3.96 11.05 -4.94
N HIS A 89 3.84 11.40 -3.66
CA HIS A 89 2.60 11.87 -3.06
C HIS A 89 2.71 13.30 -2.53
N ASP A 90 1.66 14.10 -2.71
CA ASP A 90 1.58 15.45 -2.14
C ASP A 90 1.14 15.46 -0.66
N TRP A 91 0.52 14.38 -0.18
CA TRP A 91 -0.11 14.32 1.14
C TRP A 91 0.15 13.01 1.87
N TYR A 92 0.30 13.12 3.19
CA TYR A 92 0.05 12.03 4.12
C TYR A 92 -1.37 12.13 4.67
N VAL A 93 -2.04 10.98 4.72
CA VAL A 93 -3.30 10.83 5.46
C VAL A 93 -2.99 10.23 6.83
N GLY A 94 -2.93 11.08 7.86
CA GLY A 94 -2.66 10.67 9.23
C GLY A 94 -3.87 9.98 9.85
N VAL A 95 -3.80 8.66 10.03
CA VAL A 95 -4.88 7.85 10.62
C VAL A 95 -4.55 7.48 12.06
N ARG A 96 -5.46 7.78 13.00
CA ARG A 96 -5.34 7.31 14.38
C ARG A 96 -6.11 6.02 14.60
N GLY A 97 -5.46 5.06 15.25
CA GLY A 97 -6.08 3.79 15.61
C GLY A 97 -6.31 2.86 14.42
N LEU A 98 -5.42 2.86 13.42
CA LEU A 98 -5.55 2.09 12.17
C LEU A 98 -5.86 0.59 12.42
N SER A 99 -5.21 -0.02 13.42
CA SER A 99 -5.43 -1.42 13.81
C SER A 99 -6.54 -1.61 14.87
N GLY A 100 -7.21 -0.54 15.27
CA GLY A 100 -8.26 -0.55 16.28
C GLY A 100 -9.67 -0.60 15.67
N PRO A 101 -10.72 -0.68 16.50
CA PRO A 101 -12.11 -0.82 16.03
C PRO A 101 -12.67 0.44 15.35
N HIS A 102 -12.07 1.60 15.60
CA HIS A 102 -12.57 2.90 15.12
C HIS A 102 -11.44 3.76 14.55
N PRO A 103 -10.83 3.35 13.42
CA PRO A 103 -9.83 4.16 12.75
C PRO A 103 -10.47 5.45 12.24
N ARG A 104 -9.76 6.56 12.36
CA ARG A 104 -10.21 7.85 11.81
C ARG A 104 -9.06 8.61 11.19
N VAL A 105 -9.34 9.33 10.10
CA VAL A 105 -8.44 10.37 9.62
C VAL A 105 -8.44 11.48 10.66
N GLU A 106 -7.26 11.79 11.18
CA GLU A 106 -7.08 12.84 12.16
C GLU A 106 -6.46 14.09 11.55
N GLN A 107 -5.52 13.90 10.62
CA GLN A 107 -4.78 14.99 9.99
C GLN A 107 -4.46 14.67 8.53
N LEU A 108 -4.30 15.72 7.74
CA LEU A 108 -3.69 15.66 6.42
C LEU A 108 -2.44 16.53 6.46
N TRP A 109 -1.28 15.95 6.18
CA TRP A 109 -0.02 16.68 6.16
C TRP A 109 0.51 16.78 4.74
N PRO A 110 0.91 17.98 4.27
CA PRO A 110 1.55 18.09 2.99
C PRO A 110 2.97 17.48 3.05
N VAL A 111 3.38 16.81 1.97
CA VAL A 111 4.79 16.49 1.71
C VAL A 111 5.44 17.75 1.15
N ALA A 112 5.72 18.70 2.05
CA ALA A 112 6.09 20.07 1.68
C ALA A 112 7.33 20.17 0.77
N ALA A 113 8.24 19.19 0.84
CA ALA A 113 9.46 19.14 0.05
C ALA A 113 9.41 18.11 -1.09
N ARG A 114 8.21 17.66 -1.51
CA ARG A 114 8.06 16.73 -2.62
C ARG A 114 8.74 17.29 -3.88
N GLY A 115 9.67 16.53 -4.45
CA GLY A 115 10.41 16.92 -5.66
C GLY A 115 11.41 18.07 -5.48
N ALA A 116 11.69 18.52 -4.25
CA ALA A 116 12.64 19.58 -3.96
C ALA A 116 14.09 19.09 -4.08
N LEU A 117 14.53 18.90 -5.32
CA LEU A 117 15.90 18.47 -5.68
C LEU A 117 16.87 19.62 -5.93
N PHE A 118 16.37 20.86 -5.98
CA PHE A 118 17.09 22.09 -6.31
C PHE A 118 16.70 23.19 -5.30
#